data_AF-A0AAC9QYT9-F1
#
_entry.id   AF-A0AAC9QYT9-F1
#
_cell.length_a   1.000
_cell.length_b   1.000
_cell.length_c   1.000
_cell.angle_alpha   90.00
_cell.angle_beta   90.00
_cell.angle_gamma   90.00
#
_symmetry.space_group_name_H-M   'P 1'
#
loop_
_entity.id
_entity.type
_entity.pdbx_description
1 polymer ?
#
loop_
_entity_poly.entity_id
_entity_poly.type
_entity_poly.pdbx_seq_one_letter_code
_entity_poly.pdbx_strand_id
1 'polypeptide(L)'
;MKFTSRYTLKDLRELNHLTLKQVARKVKLNRERIAELEQDSSFITIDEMFRFSKFYGLSIKYIFIGEQVDFDRKLNEYLGGTP
;
A
#
# COMPACT_ATOMS: atom_id res chain seq x y z
N MET A 1 -22.14 7.09 -8.83
CA MET A 1 -20.96 6.99 -7.94
C MET A 1 -20.03 5.92 -8.49
N LYS A 2 -18.88 6.30 -9.06
CA LYS A 2 -17.82 5.34 -9.36
C LYS A 2 -17.03 5.14 -8.06
N PHE A 3 -17.19 3.99 -7.42
CA PHE A 3 -16.35 3.59 -6.30
C PHE A 3 -15.01 3.08 -6.87
N THR A 4 -13.97 3.91 -6.87
CA THR A 4 -12.61 3.53 -7.31
C THR A 4 -11.82 2.95 -6.14
N SER A 5 -11.92 1.63 -5.92
CA SER A 5 -11.35 0.91 -4.76
C SER A 5 -9.96 1.42 -4.33
N ARG A 6 -9.78 1.70 -3.03
CA ARG A 6 -8.44 1.89 -2.45
C ARG A 6 -7.58 0.67 -2.84
N TYR A 7 -6.38 0.90 -3.37
CA TYR A 7 -5.46 -0.19 -3.66
C TYR A 7 -5.04 -0.81 -2.33
N THR A 8 -5.29 -2.09 -2.19
CA THR A 8 -4.87 -2.89 -1.04
C THR A 8 -3.34 -3.00 -1.04
N LEU A 9 -2.77 -3.44 0.08
CA LEU A 9 -1.33 -3.79 0.14
C LEU A 9 -0.95 -4.81 -0.94
N LYS A 10 -1.89 -5.69 -1.28
CA LYS A 10 -1.74 -6.68 -2.34
C LYS A 10 -1.61 -6.03 -3.70
N ASP A 11 -2.47 -5.08 -4.02
CA ASP A 11 -2.42 -4.40 -5.31
C ASP A 11 -1.13 -3.58 -5.46
N LEU A 12 -0.69 -2.89 -4.39
CA LEU A 12 0.61 -2.20 -4.37
C LEU A 12 1.77 -3.16 -4.64
N ARG A 13 1.75 -4.36 -4.05
CA ARG A 13 2.76 -5.39 -4.29
C ARG A 13 2.73 -5.87 -5.75
N GLU A 14 1.55 -6.14 -6.29
CA GLU A 14 1.37 -6.71 -7.63
C GLU A 14 1.70 -5.71 -8.75
N LEU A 15 1.35 -4.44 -8.58
CA LEU A 15 1.73 -3.34 -9.49
C LEU A 15 3.25 -3.12 -9.55
N ASN A 16 3.96 -3.40 -8.45
CA ASN A 16 5.41 -3.34 -8.40
C ASN A 16 6.08 -4.66 -8.83
N HIS A 17 5.31 -5.66 -9.27
CA HIS A 17 5.78 -6.99 -9.67
C HIS A 17 6.59 -7.70 -8.58
N LEU A 18 6.19 -7.53 -7.32
CA LEU A 18 6.89 -8.09 -6.17
C LEU A 18 6.22 -9.37 -5.66
N THR A 19 7.06 -10.30 -5.22
CA THR A 19 6.63 -11.44 -4.41
C THR A 19 6.50 -11.04 -2.94
N LEU A 20 5.69 -11.78 -2.17
CA LEU A 20 5.58 -11.60 -0.72
C LEU A 20 6.94 -11.63 -0.02
N LYS A 21 7.85 -12.50 -0.49
CA LYS A 21 9.22 -12.63 0.06
C LYS A 21 10.06 -11.38 -0.18
N GLN A 22 9.90 -10.72 -1.32
CA GLN A 22 10.62 -9.47 -1.62
C GLN A 22 10.10 -8.33 -0.75
N VAL A 23 8.77 -8.19 -0.60
CA VAL A 23 8.18 -7.18 0.29
C VAL A 23 8.62 -7.42 1.73
N ALA A 24 8.47 -8.64 2.25
CA ALA A 24 8.87 -9.04 3.59
C ALA A 24 10.31 -8.62 3.92
N ARG A 25 11.26 -8.87 3.00
CA ARG A 25 12.66 -8.43 3.15
C ARG A 25 12.81 -6.91 3.22
N LYS A 26 12.05 -6.16 2.44
CA LYS A 26 12.14 -4.70 2.36
C LYS A 26 11.53 -4.01 3.58
N VAL A 27 10.38 -4.50 4.05
CA VAL A 27 9.70 -3.96 5.24
C VAL A 27 10.11 -4.65 6.54
N LYS A 28 11.10 -5.57 6.50
CA LYS A 28 11.62 -6.31 7.65
C LYS A 28 10.52 -7.02 8.46
N LEU A 29 9.61 -7.67 7.76
CA LEU A 29 8.57 -8.54 8.33
C LEU A 29 8.76 -9.96 7.80
N ASN A 30 8.13 -10.95 8.43
CA ASN A 30 8.08 -12.29 7.86
C ASN A 30 7.01 -12.35 6.75
N ARG A 31 7.06 -13.41 5.93
CA ARG A 31 6.20 -13.54 4.76
C ARG A 31 4.73 -13.72 5.17
N GLU A 32 4.52 -14.45 6.26
CA GLU A 32 3.21 -14.77 6.83
C GLU A 32 2.49 -13.47 7.25
N ARG A 33 3.19 -12.57 7.92
CA ARG A 33 2.65 -11.25 8.31
C ARG A 33 2.28 -10.38 7.12
N ILE A 34 3.05 -10.43 6.02
CA ILE A 34 2.65 -9.72 4.79
C ILE A 34 1.35 -10.30 4.23
N ALA A 35 1.23 -11.63 4.17
CA ALA A 35 0.01 -12.27 3.67
C ALA A 35 -1.21 -11.96 4.55
N GLU A 36 -1.05 -11.98 5.87
CA GLU A 36 -2.09 -11.55 6.82
C GLU A 36 -2.52 -10.11 6.55
N LEU A 37 -1.57 -9.18 6.44
CA LEU A 37 -1.86 -7.77 6.21
C LEU A 37 -2.47 -7.49 4.83
N GLU A 38 -2.14 -8.29 3.82
CA GLU A 38 -2.78 -8.23 2.49
C GLU A 38 -4.23 -8.73 2.51
N GLN A 39 -4.57 -9.62 3.44
CA GLN A 39 -5.93 -10.12 3.64
C GLN A 39 -6.76 -9.19 4.54
N ASP A 40 -6.18 -8.76 5.67
CA ASP A 40 -6.80 -7.87 6.64
C ASP A 40 -5.73 -7.07 7.40
N SER A 41 -5.70 -5.76 7.16
CA SER A 41 -4.77 -4.83 7.81
C SER A 41 -5.35 -4.15 9.06
N SER A 42 -6.47 -4.62 9.61
CA SER A 42 -7.13 -3.98 10.77
C SER A 42 -6.24 -3.89 12.01
N PHE A 43 -5.32 -4.86 12.18
CA PHE A 43 -4.37 -4.94 13.30
C PHE A 43 -2.95 -4.53 12.90
N ILE A 44 -2.79 -3.76 11.83
CA ILE A 44 -1.47 -3.24 11.46
C ILE A 44 -1.00 -2.22 12.50
N THR A 45 0.25 -2.32 12.90
CA THR A 45 0.87 -1.37 13.83
C THR A 45 1.34 -0.11 13.11
N ILE A 46 1.46 1.00 13.84
CA ILE A 46 2.00 2.26 13.29
C ILE A 46 3.41 2.08 12.73
N ASP A 47 4.26 1.28 13.40
CA ASP A 47 5.61 0.98 12.91
C ASP A 47 5.56 0.24 11.55
N GLU A 48 4.73 -0.79 11.42
CA GLU A 48 4.51 -1.49 10.15
C GLU A 48 4.01 -0.52 9.06
N MET A 49 3.04 0.34 9.38
CA MET A 49 2.56 1.37 8.45
C MET A 49 3.69 2.28 7.95
N PHE A 50 4.57 2.74 8.85
CA PHE A 50 5.74 3.55 8.48
C PHE A 50 6.70 2.80 7.57
N ARG A 51 6.94 1.52 7.81
CA ARG A 51 7.83 0.70 6.97
C ARG A 51 7.26 0.54 5.56
N PHE A 52 5.96 0.31 5.42
CA PHE A 52 5.30 0.26 4.11
C PHE A 52 5.31 1.62 3.41
N SER A 53 5.00 2.68 4.14
CA SER A 53 5.05 4.06 3.64
C SER A 53 6.43 4.42 3.07
N LYS A 54 7.49 4.14 3.83
CA LYS A 54 8.87 4.38 3.40
C LYS A 54 9.26 3.50 2.22
N PHE A 55 8.80 2.24 2.19
CA PHE A 55 9.14 1.31 1.12
C PHE A 55 8.51 1.72 -0.22
N TYR A 56 7.22 2.05 -0.23
CA TYR A 56 6.51 2.44 -1.45
C TYR A 56 6.65 3.92 -1.80
N GLY A 57 7.22 4.75 -0.91
CA GLY A 57 7.30 6.21 -1.12
C GLY A 57 5.93 6.90 -1.06
N LEU A 58 4.94 6.26 -0.44
CA LEU A 58 3.56 6.75 -0.33
C LEU A 58 3.27 7.11 1.12
N SER A 59 2.37 8.06 1.38
CA SER A 59 2.03 8.42 2.76
C SER A 59 1.22 7.32 3.45
N ILE A 60 1.36 7.19 4.78
CA ILE A 60 0.52 6.28 5.58
C ILE A 60 -0.97 6.53 5.33
N LYS A 61 -1.38 7.81 5.21
CA LYS A 61 -2.76 8.15 4.89
C LYS A 61 -3.19 7.52 3.58
N TYR A 62 -2.37 7.64 2.53
CA TYR A 62 -2.69 7.08 1.22
C TYR A 62 -2.89 5.56 1.26
N ILE A 63 -2.04 4.84 2.02
CA ILE A 63 -2.12 3.39 2.09
C ILE A 63 -3.23 2.91 3.05
N PHE A 64 -3.44 3.59 4.19
CA PHE A 64 -4.22 3.04 5.32
C PHE A 64 -5.38 3.92 5.83
N ILE A 65 -5.32 5.25 5.72
CA ILE A 65 -6.21 6.16 6.51
C ILE A 65 -7.04 7.12 5.63
N GLY A 66 -6.72 7.28 4.35
CA GLY A 66 -7.24 8.33 3.48
C GLY A 66 -8.65 8.06 2.94
N GLU A 67 -9.38 9.14 2.67
CA GLU A 67 -10.56 9.10 1.84
C GLU A 67 -10.19 8.96 0.37
N GLN A 68 -11.04 8.25 -0.38
CA GLN A 68 -10.81 7.80 -1.75
C GLN A 68 -10.43 8.92 -2.73
N VAL A 69 -10.90 10.15 -2.48
CA VAL A 69 -10.71 11.32 -3.34
C VAL A 69 -9.25 11.83 -3.34
N ASP A 70 -8.58 11.79 -2.19
CA ASP A 70 -7.17 12.22 -2.08
C ASP A 70 -6.21 11.22 -2.75
N PHE A 71 -6.66 9.98 -2.92
CA PHE A 71 -5.88 8.90 -3.51
C PHE A 71 -5.82 9.01 -5.03
N ASP A 72 -6.96 9.19 -5.70
CA ASP A 72 -7.03 9.24 -7.18
C ASP A 72 -6.14 10.33 -7.77
N ARG A 73 -6.04 11.48 -7.10
CA ARG A 73 -5.14 12.58 -7.50
C ARG A 73 -3.66 12.15 -7.47
N LYS A 74 -3.23 11.52 -6.38
CA LYS A 74 -1.82 11.10 -6.21
C LYS A 74 -1.45 9.88 -7.05
N LEU A 75 -2.39 8.98 -7.32
CA LEU A 75 -2.17 7.86 -8.22
C LEU A 75 -1.90 8.35 -9.65
N ASN A 76 -2.72 9.29 -10.14
CA ASN A 76 -2.50 9.90 -11.45
C ASN A 76 -1.11 10.57 -11.53
N GLU A 77 -0.72 11.30 -10.49
CA GLU A 77 0.63 11.88 -10.37
C GLU A 77 1.73 10.80 -10.38
N TYR A 78 1.54 9.67 -9.69
CA TYR A 78 2.51 8.56 -9.63
C TYR A 78 2.63 7.78 -10.94
N LEU A 79 1.51 7.55 -11.63
CA LEU A 79 1.46 6.83 -12.90
C LEU A 79 1.86 7.72 -14.10
N GLY A 80 2.21 8.99 -13.87
CA GLY A 80 2.62 9.93 -14.92
C GLY A 80 1.46 10.45 -15.77
N GLY A 81 0.21 10.33 -15.31
CA GLY A 81 -0.94 10.98 -15.92
C GLY A 81 -0.93 12.47 -15.59
N THR A 82 -0.78 13.34 -16.59
CA THR A 82 -1.05 14.77 -16.42
C THR A 82 -2.54 15.01 -16.11
N PRO A 83 -2.86 16.03 -15.29
CA PRO A 83 -4.17 16.25 -14.68
C PRO A 83 -5.34 16.38 -15.67
#